data_AF-A0A7X7RDM6-F1
#
_entry.id   AF-A0A7X7RDM6-F1
#
_cell.length_a   1.000
_cell.length_b   1.000
_cell.length_c   1.000
_cell.angle_alpha   90.00
_cell.angle_beta   90.00
_cell.angle_gamma   90.00
#
_symmetry.space_group_name_H-M   'P 1'
#
loop_
_entity.id
_entity.type
_entity.pdbx_description
1 polymer ?
#
loop_
_entity_poly.entity_id
_entity_poly.type
_entity_poly.pdbx_seq_one_letter_code
_entity_poly.pdbx_strand_id
1 'polypeptide(L)'
;MGRTAMSQEESKTAPDMRPDYDRQRRCGWPEVIYGAGKTAAQISEGFRLLRQGAGDKEQAVFFATRCNGEQFAAVRIAWPDLLYDETARIIYNHKPKTSRGLVAVCCAGTSDLPVAEEAALTAELMGARVRRLYDVGVAGIHRLLAEESLLREAKAVVVAAGMEGALPSVVCGLTAAPVIAVPTSVGYGASFGGLAALLAMLNSCASGMSVVNIDNGFGAGYLAAMINNQSVN
;
A
#
# COMPACT_ATOMS: atom_id res chain seq x y z
N MET A 1 3.77 57.37 24.18
CA MET A 1 3.70 56.19 25.07
C MET A 1 2.38 55.49 24.80
N GLY A 2 2.26 54.68 23.75
CA GLY A 2 2.81 53.33 23.68
C GLY A 2 1.71 52.32 23.96
N ARG A 3 0.64 52.30 23.15
CA ARG A 3 -0.35 51.21 23.14
C ARG A 3 0.15 50.18 22.14
N THR A 4 0.73 49.11 22.67
CA THR A 4 1.28 47.98 21.93
C THR A 4 0.19 47.36 21.08
N ALA A 5 0.39 47.39 19.76
CA ALA A 5 -0.41 46.66 18.80
C ALA A 5 -0.20 45.16 19.02
N MET A 6 -1.15 44.50 19.68
CA MET A 6 -1.39 43.08 19.49
C MET A 6 -2.24 42.95 18.23
N SER A 7 -1.60 42.72 17.09
CA SER A 7 -2.28 42.34 15.86
C SER A 7 -1.64 41.07 15.33
N GLN A 8 -2.35 39.98 15.57
CA GLN A 8 -2.56 38.86 14.65
C GLN A 8 -1.28 38.14 14.19
N GLU A 9 -0.89 37.16 15.00
CA GLU A 9 -0.33 35.92 14.45
C GLU A 9 -1.37 35.34 13.49
N GLU A 10 -1.14 35.54 12.19
CA GLU A 10 -1.83 34.80 11.14
C GLU A 10 -1.55 33.31 11.36
N SER A 11 -2.52 32.65 11.99
CA SER A 11 -2.71 31.21 11.90
C SER A 11 -2.71 30.86 10.41
N LYS A 12 -1.58 30.33 9.93
CA LYS A 12 -1.50 29.69 8.62
C LYS A 12 -2.40 28.46 8.67
N THR A 13 -3.68 28.67 8.42
CA THR A 13 -4.66 27.61 8.20
C THR A 13 -4.09 26.66 7.17
N ALA A 14 -4.00 25.37 7.54
CA ALA A 14 -3.61 24.32 6.61
C ALA A 14 -4.43 24.47 5.31
N PRO A 15 -3.84 24.20 4.12
CA PRO A 15 -4.60 24.24 2.87
C PRO A 15 -5.89 23.42 3.00
N ASP A 16 -6.98 23.91 2.42
CA ASP A 16 -8.31 23.33 2.51
C ASP A 16 -8.31 21.85 2.07
N MET A 17 -8.30 20.94 3.03
CA MET A 17 -8.37 19.50 2.81
C MET A 17 -9.83 19.10 2.76
N ARG A 18 -10.27 18.49 1.65
CA ARG A 18 -11.66 18.09 1.44
C ARG A 18 -11.75 16.60 1.11
N PRO A 19 -11.90 15.74 2.13
CA PRO A 19 -12.06 14.31 1.89
C PRO A 19 -13.39 13.98 1.19
N ASP A 20 -13.35 12.98 0.33
CA ASP A 20 -14.46 12.30 -0.32
C ASP A 20 -15.10 11.27 0.62
N TYR A 21 -16.02 11.76 1.46
CA TYR A 21 -16.75 10.93 2.42
C TYR A 21 -17.63 9.85 1.79
N ASP A 22 -17.98 9.98 0.51
CA ASP A 22 -18.85 9.04 -0.21
C ASP A 22 -18.07 7.93 -0.93
N ARG A 23 -16.72 7.98 -0.89
CA ARG A 23 -15.86 7.01 -1.57
C ARG A 23 -16.14 5.57 -1.16
N GLN A 24 -16.38 5.31 0.12
CA GLN A 24 -16.66 3.96 0.60
C GLN A 24 -17.93 3.37 -0.03
N ARG A 25 -18.99 4.17 -0.14
CA ARG A 25 -20.24 3.73 -0.75
C ARG A 25 -20.09 3.47 -2.25
N ARG A 26 -19.37 4.34 -2.97
CA ARG A 26 -19.22 4.23 -4.44
C ARG A 26 -18.15 3.25 -4.89
N CYS A 27 -17.06 3.12 -4.13
CA CYS A 27 -15.85 2.40 -4.52
C CYS A 27 -15.53 1.21 -3.62
N GLY A 28 -16.35 0.94 -2.60
CA GLY A 28 -16.19 -0.20 -1.68
C GLY A 28 -15.14 0.01 -0.59
N TRP A 29 -14.41 1.13 -0.59
CA TRP A 29 -13.40 1.46 0.43
C TRP A 29 -13.29 2.97 0.66
N PRO A 30 -13.13 3.45 1.90
CA PRO A 30 -13.02 4.88 2.20
C PRO A 30 -11.74 5.51 1.62
N GLU A 31 -11.63 6.82 1.76
CA GLU A 31 -10.44 7.56 1.32
C GLU A 31 -9.21 7.27 2.19
N VAL A 32 -8.04 7.39 1.57
CA VAL A 32 -6.74 7.08 2.13
C VAL A 32 -5.85 8.32 2.09
N ILE A 33 -5.10 8.56 3.16
CA ILE A 33 -4.17 9.69 3.23
C ILE A 33 -2.82 9.28 2.62
N TYR A 34 -2.43 9.87 1.49
CA TYR A 34 -1.03 9.79 1.03
C TYR A 34 -0.13 10.64 1.96
N GLY A 35 0.70 10.00 2.79
CA GLY A 35 1.46 10.65 3.86
C GLY A 35 2.84 11.20 3.45
N ALA A 36 3.41 10.71 2.34
CA ALA A 36 4.70 11.22 1.87
C ALA A 36 4.61 12.71 1.51
N GLY A 37 5.56 13.50 2.02
CA GLY A 37 5.59 14.95 1.85
C GLY A 37 4.63 15.74 2.74
N LYS A 38 3.76 15.08 3.53
CA LYS A 38 2.86 15.75 4.48
C LYS A 38 3.50 15.95 5.84
N THR A 39 3.07 16.97 6.56
CA THR A 39 3.40 17.14 7.99
C THR A 39 2.52 16.26 8.88
N ALA A 40 2.97 15.97 10.10
CA ALA A 40 2.16 15.25 11.09
C ALA A 40 0.82 15.96 11.39
N ALA A 41 0.81 17.29 11.37
CA ALA A 41 -0.40 18.09 11.54
C ALA A 41 -1.39 17.88 10.38
N GLN A 42 -0.90 17.85 9.13
CA GLN A 42 -1.74 17.57 7.96
C GLN A 42 -2.31 16.15 7.98
N ILE A 43 -1.53 15.15 8.43
CA ILE A 43 -2.02 13.77 8.58
C ILE A 43 -3.10 13.69 9.66
N SER A 44 -2.84 14.29 10.84
CA SER A 44 -3.79 14.33 11.96
C SER A 44 -5.10 15.03 11.58
N GLU A 45 -5.01 16.12 10.82
CA GLU A 45 -6.16 16.85 10.31
C GLU A 45 -6.98 16.00 9.33
N GLY A 46 -6.31 15.26 8.44
CA GLY A 46 -6.99 14.33 7.55
C GLY A 46 -7.76 13.24 8.30
N PHE A 47 -7.18 12.65 9.35
CA PHE A 47 -7.91 11.69 10.20
C PHE A 47 -9.09 12.35 10.93
N ARG A 48 -8.92 13.59 11.40
CA ARG A 48 -10.00 14.35 12.04
C ARG A 48 -11.18 14.54 11.09
N LEU A 49 -10.92 14.94 9.85
CA LEU A 49 -11.94 15.14 8.82
C LEU A 49 -12.61 13.81 8.43
N LEU A 50 -11.85 12.74 8.19
CA LEU A 50 -12.40 11.42 7.89
C LEU A 50 -13.31 10.91 9.03
N ARG A 51 -12.93 11.14 10.28
CA ARG A 51 -13.77 10.81 11.45
C ARG A 51 -15.07 11.61 11.49
N GLN A 52 -15.06 12.85 11.01
CA GLN A 52 -16.26 13.71 10.98
C GLN A 52 -17.25 13.29 9.89
N GLY A 53 -16.75 12.86 8.73
CA GLY A 53 -17.60 12.39 7.64
C GLY A 53 -18.02 10.93 7.74
N ALA A 54 -17.45 10.16 8.65
CA ALA A 54 -17.84 8.77 8.88
C ALA A 54 -19.28 8.71 9.46
N GLY A 55 -20.17 7.99 8.77
CA GLY A 55 -21.55 7.79 9.22
C GLY A 55 -21.64 7.01 10.55
N ASP A 56 -20.71 6.08 10.76
CA ASP A 56 -20.46 5.42 12.03
C ASP A 56 -19.01 5.67 12.45
N LYS A 57 -18.83 6.35 13.58
CA LYS A 57 -17.50 6.74 14.08
C LYS A 57 -16.68 5.53 14.53
N GLU A 58 -17.31 4.43 14.92
CA GLU A 58 -16.60 3.20 15.32
C GLU A 58 -16.08 2.42 14.12
N GLN A 59 -16.70 2.60 12.95
CA GLN A 59 -16.31 1.96 11.70
C GLN A 59 -15.43 2.86 10.81
N ALA A 60 -15.06 4.05 11.28
CA ALA A 60 -14.16 4.94 10.54
C ALA A 60 -12.83 4.22 10.29
N VAL A 61 -12.42 4.12 9.03
CA VAL A 61 -11.11 3.59 8.65
C VAL A 61 -10.12 4.74 8.66
N PHE A 62 -9.05 4.60 9.44
CA PHE A 62 -7.92 5.51 9.38
C PHE A 62 -6.77 4.77 8.73
N PHE A 63 -6.28 5.32 7.63
CA PHE A 63 -5.22 4.71 6.84
C PHE A 63 -4.41 5.79 6.14
N ALA A 64 -3.13 5.87 6.46
CA ALA A 64 -2.18 6.77 5.83
C ALA A 64 -0.95 6.00 5.33
N THR A 65 -0.62 6.15 4.05
CA THR A 65 0.48 5.44 3.39
C THR A 65 1.77 6.25 3.35
N ARG A 66 2.90 5.57 3.19
CA ARG A 66 4.24 6.16 3.06
C ARG A 66 4.64 7.13 4.18
N CYS A 67 4.15 6.91 5.39
CA CYS A 67 4.52 7.65 6.58
C CYS A 67 5.91 7.25 7.11
N ASN A 68 6.53 8.13 7.89
CA ASN A 68 7.77 7.84 8.62
C ASN A 68 7.52 7.81 10.15
N GLY A 69 8.51 7.34 10.90
CA GLY A 69 8.40 7.20 12.35
C GLY A 69 8.21 8.54 13.09
N GLU A 70 8.79 9.63 12.59
CA GLU A 70 8.62 10.97 13.18
C GLU A 70 7.18 11.48 13.03
N GLN A 71 6.60 11.31 11.84
CA GLN A 71 5.20 11.62 11.58
C GLN A 71 4.28 10.83 12.51
N PHE A 72 4.52 9.52 12.66
CA PHE A 72 3.73 8.69 13.57
C PHE A 72 3.87 9.12 15.03
N ALA A 73 5.10 9.34 15.51
CA ALA A 73 5.34 9.74 16.89
C ALA A 73 4.57 11.02 17.26
N ALA A 74 4.49 11.99 16.35
CA ALA A 74 3.72 13.21 16.52
C ALA A 74 2.20 12.99 16.42
N VAL A 75 1.73 12.21 15.42
CA VAL A 75 0.30 11.88 15.24
C VAL A 75 -0.26 11.15 16.46
N ARG A 76 0.51 10.22 17.05
CA ARG A 76 0.10 9.39 18.18
C ARG A 76 -0.25 10.20 19.44
N ILE A 77 0.26 11.42 19.59
CA ILE A 77 -0.09 12.31 20.71
C ILE A 77 -1.58 12.63 20.71
N ALA A 78 -2.16 12.91 19.53
CA ALA A 78 -3.59 13.19 19.37
C ALA A 78 -4.43 11.94 19.07
N TRP A 79 -3.80 10.88 18.55
CA TRP A 79 -4.44 9.65 18.11
C TRP A 79 -3.75 8.41 18.73
N PRO A 80 -3.91 8.16 20.04
CA PRO A 80 -3.14 7.14 20.76
C PRO A 80 -3.46 5.71 20.32
N ASP A 81 -4.65 5.47 19.75
CA ASP A 81 -5.11 4.15 19.31
C ASP A 81 -4.62 3.77 17.91
N LEU A 82 -3.91 4.68 17.20
CA LEU A 82 -3.34 4.36 15.90
C LEU A 82 -2.06 3.53 16.04
N LEU A 83 -1.95 2.57 15.13
CA LEU A 83 -0.82 1.69 14.93
C LEU A 83 0.06 2.21 13.80
N TYR A 84 1.34 1.84 13.84
CA TYR A 84 2.29 2.10 12.77
C TYR A 84 3.05 0.84 12.42
N ASP A 85 3.06 0.51 11.14
CA ASP A 85 3.96 -0.49 10.59
C ASP A 85 5.15 0.21 9.94
N GLU A 86 6.34 -0.01 10.50
CA GLU A 86 7.56 0.67 10.07
C GLU A 86 8.01 0.24 8.67
N THR A 87 7.87 -1.05 8.33
CA THR A 87 8.32 -1.56 7.03
C THR A 87 7.33 -1.17 5.94
N ALA A 88 6.04 -1.37 6.18
CA ALA A 88 4.97 -0.97 5.26
C ALA A 88 4.80 0.55 5.19
N ARG A 89 5.36 1.29 6.16
CA ARG A 89 5.26 2.75 6.29
C ARG A 89 3.82 3.24 6.34
N ILE A 90 2.98 2.56 7.12
CA ILE A 90 1.54 2.82 7.19
C ILE A 90 1.13 3.14 8.62
N ILE A 91 0.37 4.23 8.80
CA ILE A 91 -0.39 4.51 10.03
C ILE A 91 -1.84 4.06 9.85
N TYR A 92 -2.38 3.30 10.78
CA TYR A 92 -3.73 2.73 10.67
C TYR A 92 -4.40 2.48 12.03
N ASN A 93 -5.73 2.26 12.09
CA ASN A 93 -6.44 2.03 13.36
C ASN A 93 -6.65 0.56 13.73
N HIS A 94 -7.18 -0.28 12.83
CA HIS A 94 -7.37 -1.70 13.12
C HIS A 94 -7.40 -2.55 11.84
N LYS A 95 -7.15 -3.85 11.96
CA LYS A 95 -7.35 -4.83 10.89
C LYS A 95 -8.75 -5.44 11.02
N PRO A 96 -9.58 -5.43 9.95
CA PRO A 96 -10.89 -6.06 10.01
C PRO A 96 -10.77 -7.59 10.06
N LYS A 97 -11.90 -8.27 10.28
CA LYS A 97 -11.96 -9.73 10.17
C LYS A 97 -11.65 -10.16 8.74
N THR A 98 -10.87 -11.23 8.62
CA THR A 98 -10.40 -11.75 7.34
C THR A 98 -11.54 -12.41 6.54
N SER A 99 -11.66 -12.06 5.26
CA SER A 99 -12.54 -12.67 4.27
C SER A 99 -11.99 -14.04 3.80
N ARG A 100 -12.79 -14.75 3.00
CA ARG A 100 -12.35 -16.00 2.37
C ARG A 100 -11.36 -15.71 1.23
N GLY A 101 -10.64 -16.74 0.81
CA GLY A 101 -9.64 -16.62 -0.26
C GLY A 101 -8.26 -16.24 0.28
N LEU A 102 -7.34 -16.01 -0.63
CA LEU A 102 -5.93 -15.78 -0.34
C LEU A 102 -5.33 -14.81 -1.35
N VAL A 103 -4.62 -13.80 -0.87
CA VAL A 103 -3.70 -12.99 -1.66
C VAL A 103 -2.27 -13.42 -1.33
N ALA A 104 -1.49 -13.76 -2.34
CA ALA A 104 -0.05 -13.96 -2.17
C ALA A 104 0.67 -12.64 -2.47
N VAL A 105 1.66 -12.28 -1.66
CA VAL A 105 2.50 -11.10 -1.88
C VAL A 105 3.96 -11.54 -1.90
N CYS A 106 4.57 -11.41 -3.06
CA CYS A 106 5.94 -11.84 -3.33
C CYS A 106 6.87 -10.63 -3.42
N CYS A 107 8.09 -10.76 -2.94
CA CYS A 107 9.16 -9.79 -3.21
C CYS A 107 10.44 -10.50 -3.66
N ALA A 108 11.16 -9.88 -4.61
CA ALA A 108 12.36 -10.49 -5.18
C ALA A 108 13.51 -10.56 -4.19
N GLY A 109 13.69 -9.52 -3.38
CA GLY A 109 14.66 -9.49 -2.29
C GLY A 109 14.20 -8.63 -1.14
N THR A 110 15.00 -8.57 -0.07
CA THR A 110 14.69 -7.77 1.13
C THR A 110 14.58 -6.27 0.84
N SER A 111 15.27 -5.78 -0.19
CA SER A 111 15.19 -4.37 -0.60
C SER A 111 13.80 -3.97 -1.12
N ASP A 112 13.01 -4.92 -1.59
CA ASP A 112 11.64 -4.69 -2.07
C ASP A 112 10.59 -4.77 -0.94
N LEU A 113 11.01 -5.10 0.30
CA LEU A 113 10.10 -5.31 1.43
C LEU A 113 9.19 -4.12 1.73
N PRO A 114 9.65 -2.84 1.69
CA PRO A 114 8.74 -1.73 1.99
C PRO A 114 7.54 -1.66 1.05
N VAL A 115 7.76 -1.96 -0.24
CA VAL A 115 6.69 -1.97 -1.26
C VAL A 115 5.81 -3.21 -1.10
N ALA A 116 6.41 -4.37 -0.82
CA ALA A 116 5.67 -5.61 -0.59
C ALA A 116 4.81 -5.55 0.68
N GLU A 117 5.34 -5.04 1.79
CA GLU A 117 4.58 -4.86 3.03
C GLU A 117 3.52 -3.77 2.91
N GLU A 118 3.75 -2.69 2.15
CA GLU A 118 2.69 -1.72 1.85
C GLU A 118 1.52 -2.41 1.14
N ALA A 119 1.78 -3.28 0.16
CA ALA A 119 0.76 -4.06 -0.52
C ALA A 119 0.07 -5.08 0.40
N ALA A 120 0.85 -5.83 1.18
CA ALA A 120 0.34 -6.85 2.07
C ALA A 120 -0.56 -6.25 3.16
N LEU A 121 -0.09 -5.21 3.84
CA LEU A 121 -0.86 -4.53 4.88
C LEU A 121 -2.10 -3.84 4.30
N THR A 122 -2.00 -3.24 3.10
CA THR A 122 -3.19 -2.69 2.42
C THR A 122 -4.24 -3.77 2.18
N ALA A 123 -3.83 -4.93 1.65
CA ALA A 123 -4.77 -6.02 1.37
C ALA A 123 -5.39 -6.60 2.65
N GLU A 124 -4.60 -6.75 3.73
CA GLU A 124 -5.09 -7.17 5.05
C GLU A 124 -6.09 -6.18 5.64
N LEU A 125 -5.82 -4.88 5.52
CA LEU A 125 -6.70 -3.84 5.99
C LEU A 125 -8.01 -3.78 5.21
N MET A 126 -8.00 -4.25 3.96
CA MET A 126 -9.20 -4.47 3.15
C MET A 126 -9.86 -5.84 3.38
N GLY A 127 -9.40 -6.58 4.40
CA GLY A 127 -9.97 -7.83 4.84
C GLY A 127 -9.42 -9.09 4.15
N ALA A 128 -8.48 -9.00 3.22
CA ALA A 128 -7.95 -10.19 2.57
C ALA A 128 -7.06 -11.02 3.53
N ARG A 129 -7.09 -12.35 3.39
CA ARG A 129 -6.04 -13.20 3.96
C ARG A 129 -4.79 -13.05 3.11
N VAL A 130 -3.66 -12.71 3.71
CA VAL A 130 -2.41 -12.51 2.98
C VAL A 130 -1.36 -13.55 3.37
N ARG A 131 -0.66 -14.08 2.38
CA ARG A 131 0.58 -14.85 2.56
C ARG A 131 1.72 -14.10 1.89
N ARG A 132 2.78 -13.86 2.67
CA ARG A 132 4.00 -13.16 2.25
C ARG A 132 5.05 -14.19 1.83
N LEU A 133 5.66 -14.00 0.67
CA LEU A 133 6.76 -14.80 0.14
C LEU A 133 7.95 -13.88 -0.13
N TYR A 134 8.97 -13.95 0.72
CA TYR A 134 10.10 -13.02 0.67
C TYR A 134 11.35 -13.67 0.11
N ASP A 135 12.16 -12.84 -0.53
CA ASP A 135 13.42 -13.23 -1.14
C ASP A 135 13.25 -14.37 -2.17
N VAL A 136 12.19 -14.32 -2.97
CA VAL A 136 11.89 -15.33 -4.01
C VAL A 136 12.34 -14.88 -5.41
N GLY A 137 13.38 -14.05 -5.48
CA GLY A 137 13.90 -13.48 -6.72
C GLY A 137 14.46 -14.51 -7.71
N VAL A 138 14.61 -14.09 -8.97
CA VAL A 138 15.00 -14.95 -10.09
C VAL A 138 16.40 -15.58 -9.92
N ALA A 139 17.34 -14.87 -9.29
CA ALA A 139 18.68 -15.41 -8.98
C ALA A 139 18.62 -16.68 -8.12
N GLY A 140 17.58 -16.84 -7.30
CA GLY A 140 17.32 -17.99 -6.45
C GLY A 140 16.01 -18.69 -6.82
N ILE A 141 15.73 -18.90 -8.12
CA ILE A 141 14.41 -19.29 -8.61
C ILE A 141 13.78 -20.52 -7.94
N HIS A 142 14.60 -21.46 -7.48
CA HIS A 142 14.15 -22.64 -6.73
C HIS A 142 13.31 -22.29 -5.49
N ARG A 143 13.56 -21.14 -4.85
CA ARG A 143 12.77 -20.65 -3.71
C ARG A 143 11.35 -20.27 -4.10
N LEU A 144 11.17 -19.68 -5.28
CA LEU A 144 9.83 -19.42 -5.83
C LEU A 144 9.11 -20.71 -6.20
N LEU A 145 9.82 -21.64 -6.86
CA LEU A 145 9.24 -22.91 -7.31
C LEU A 145 8.78 -23.78 -6.14
N ALA A 146 9.44 -23.70 -4.98
CA ALA A 146 9.00 -24.38 -3.77
C ALA A 146 7.61 -23.91 -3.27
N GLU A 147 7.17 -22.71 -3.67
CA GLU A 147 5.90 -22.09 -3.26
C GLU A 147 4.80 -22.21 -4.32
N GLU A 148 4.99 -23.02 -5.37
CA GLU A 148 4.06 -23.15 -6.49
C GLU A 148 2.63 -23.49 -6.04
N SER A 149 2.48 -24.41 -5.08
CA SER A 149 1.16 -24.78 -4.56
C SER A 149 0.42 -23.60 -3.92
N LEU A 150 1.14 -22.73 -3.21
CA LEU A 150 0.56 -21.53 -2.60
C LEU A 150 0.15 -20.51 -3.67
N LEU A 151 1.00 -20.31 -4.69
CA LEU A 151 0.69 -19.42 -5.80
C LEU A 151 -0.57 -19.86 -6.58
N ARG A 152 -0.79 -21.18 -6.68
CA ARG A 152 -1.99 -21.77 -7.31
C ARG A 152 -3.25 -21.64 -6.45
N GLU A 153 -3.13 -21.58 -5.13
CA GLU A 153 -4.25 -21.38 -4.21
C GLU A 153 -4.76 -19.93 -4.21
N ALA A 154 -3.84 -18.97 -4.42
CA ALA A 154 -4.14 -17.54 -4.37
C ALA A 154 -5.21 -17.12 -5.39
N LYS A 155 -6.03 -16.13 -5.01
CA LYS A 155 -7.02 -15.46 -5.88
C LYS A 155 -6.42 -14.27 -6.62
N ALA A 156 -5.35 -13.70 -6.08
CA ALA A 156 -4.53 -12.68 -6.72
C ALA A 156 -3.10 -12.79 -6.16
N VAL A 157 -2.11 -12.43 -6.97
CA VAL A 157 -0.71 -12.40 -6.54
C VAL A 157 -0.14 -11.01 -6.78
N VAL A 158 0.38 -10.36 -5.75
CA VAL A 158 1.18 -9.14 -5.88
C VAL A 158 2.65 -9.52 -5.96
N VAL A 159 3.39 -8.92 -6.89
CA VAL A 159 4.84 -9.19 -7.02
C VAL A 159 5.59 -7.87 -7.09
N ALA A 160 6.32 -7.55 -6.02
CA ALA A 160 7.21 -6.40 -5.96
C ALA A 160 8.63 -6.78 -6.38
N ALA A 161 9.17 -6.14 -7.42
CA ALA A 161 10.53 -6.42 -7.88
C ALA A 161 11.17 -5.19 -8.56
N GLY A 162 12.40 -4.89 -8.16
CA GLY A 162 13.27 -3.93 -8.83
C GLY A 162 14.23 -4.60 -9.83
N MET A 163 15.40 -4.00 -10.02
CA MET A 163 16.44 -4.43 -10.98
C MET A 163 15.86 -4.53 -12.41
N GLU A 164 15.94 -5.71 -13.04
CA GLU A 164 15.36 -6.01 -14.35
C GLU A 164 13.85 -6.32 -14.31
N GLY A 165 13.22 -6.37 -13.13
CA GLY A 165 11.78 -6.56 -12.98
C GLY A 165 11.26 -7.91 -13.49
N ALA A 166 12.10 -8.95 -13.54
CA ALA A 166 11.77 -10.22 -14.19
C ALA A 166 10.82 -11.13 -13.38
N LEU A 167 10.79 -11.01 -12.05
CA LEU A 167 10.05 -11.93 -11.17
C LEU A 167 8.55 -12.05 -11.51
N PRO A 168 7.78 -10.96 -11.74
CA PRO A 168 6.36 -11.07 -12.04
C PRO A 168 6.08 -11.92 -13.29
N SER A 169 6.92 -11.83 -14.32
CA SER A 169 6.76 -12.62 -15.55
C SER A 169 6.91 -14.11 -15.28
N VAL A 170 7.82 -14.49 -14.38
CA VAL A 170 7.99 -15.89 -13.96
C VAL A 170 6.77 -16.35 -13.15
N VAL A 171 6.31 -15.53 -12.20
CA VAL A 171 5.13 -15.85 -11.37
C VAL A 171 3.88 -16.07 -12.24
N CYS A 172 3.66 -15.26 -13.27
CA CYS A 172 2.55 -15.46 -14.21
C CYS A 172 2.58 -16.83 -14.91
N GLY A 173 3.76 -17.44 -15.08
CA GLY A 173 3.89 -18.78 -15.65
C GLY A 173 3.53 -19.91 -14.67
N LEU A 174 3.40 -19.61 -13.37
CA LEU A 174 3.20 -20.59 -12.30
C LEU A 174 1.77 -20.59 -11.73
N THR A 175 0.97 -19.57 -12.02
CA THR A 175 -0.40 -19.45 -11.49
C THR A 175 -1.42 -19.04 -12.55
N ALA A 176 -2.66 -19.48 -12.35
CA ALA A 176 -3.81 -19.00 -13.12
C ALA A 176 -4.43 -17.73 -12.51
N ALA A 177 -4.00 -17.33 -11.32
CA ALA A 177 -4.46 -16.12 -10.67
C ALA A 177 -3.89 -14.87 -11.37
N PRO A 178 -4.64 -13.75 -11.42
CA PRO A 178 -4.12 -12.49 -11.91
C PRO A 178 -2.93 -12.02 -11.05
N VAL A 179 -1.88 -11.55 -11.73
CA VAL A 179 -0.65 -11.06 -11.12
C VAL A 179 -0.61 -9.53 -11.22
N ILE A 180 -0.47 -8.87 -10.08
CA ILE A 180 -0.28 -7.42 -10.00
C ILE A 180 1.22 -7.16 -9.79
N ALA A 181 1.88 -6.73 -10.86
CA ALA A 181 3.30 -6.42 -10.86
C ALA A 181 3.55 -5.00 -10.34
N VAL A 182 4.44 -4.88 -9.36
CA VAL A 182 4.85 -3.61 -8.75
C VAL A 182 6.33 -3.40 -9.04
N PRO A 183 6.68 -2.57 -10.04
CA PRO A 183 8.07 -2.20 -10.24
C PRO A 183 8.53 -1.40 -9.03
N THR A 184 9.66 -1.77 -8.44
CA THR A 184 10.26 -0.97 -7.35
C THR A 184 11.38 -0.10 -7.89
N SER A 185 11.69 0.98 -7.18
CA SER A 185 12.83 1.85 -7.49
C SER A 185 14.19 1.23 -7.13
N VAL A 186 14.21 -0.03 -6.66
CA VAL A 186 15.43 -0.76 -6.32
C VAL A 186 16.26 -1.07 -7.57
N GLY A 187 17.56 -0.86 -7.44
CA GLY A 187 18.56 -1.30 -8.41
C GLY A 187 19.64 -0.25 -8.65
N TYR A 188 20.65 -0.64 -9.43
CA TYR A 188 21.78 0.23 -9.77
C TYR A 188 21.46 1.11 -10.99
N GLY A 189 22.38 1.98 -11.41
CA GLY A 189 22.14 3.05 -12.39
C GLY A 189 21.27 2.72 -13.60
N ALA A 190 21.38 1.51 -14.18
CA ALA A 190 20.57 1.07 -15.32
C ALA A 190 19.09 0.77 -14.98
N SER A 191 18.71 0.70 -13.70
CA SER A 191 17.32 0.64 -13.24
C SER A 191 16.60 1.99 -13.47
N PHE A 192 17.34 3.10 -13.50
CA PHE A 192 16.79 4.47 -13.64
C PHE A 192 15.63 4.73 -12.67
N GLY A 193 15.81 4.37 -11.39
CA GLY A 193 14.78 4.53 -10.36
C GLY A 193 13.53 3.67 -10.59
N GLY A 194 13.69 2.47 -11.16
CA GLY A 194 12.61 1.52 -11.42
C GLY A 194 12.01 1.61 -12.83
N LEU A 195 12.46 2.53 -13.68
CA LEU A 195 11.97 2.65 -15.05
C LEU A 195 12.29 1.39 -15.88
N ALA A 196 13.46 0.78 -15.68
CA ALA A 196 13.80 -0.47 -16.37
C ALA A 196 12.81 -1.60 -16.00
N ALA A 197 12.55 -1.77 -14.70
CA ALA A 197 11.60 -2.74 -14.19
C ALA A 197 10.17 -2.47 -14.70
N LEU A 198 9.73 -1.21 -14.68
CA LEU A 198 8.42 -0.80 -15.19
C LEU A 198 8.25 -1.15 -16.67
N LEU A 199 9.22 -0.77 -17.51
CA LEU A 199 9.16 -1.06 -18.95
C LEU A 199 9.23 -2.56 -19.24
N ALA A 200 10.05 -3.32 -18.49
CA ALA A 200 10.12 -4.77 -18.62
C ALA A 200 8.79 -5.44 -18.26
N MET A 201 8.14 -5.03 -17.18
CA MET A 201 6.84 -5.56 -16.75
C MET A 201 5.74 -5.21 -17.76
N LEU A 202 5.69 -3.97 -18.26
CA LEU A 202 4.71 -3.54 -19.26
C LEU A 202 4.88 -4.24 -20.62
N ASN A 203 6.13 -4.53 -21.00
CA ASN A 203 6.46 -5.20 -22.26
C ASN A 203 6.44 -6.74 -22.14
N SER A 204 6.05 -7.28 -20.98
CA SER A 204 5.97 -8.72 -20.75
C SER A 204 4.91 -9.36 -21.64
N CYS A 205 5.19 -10.54 -22.18
CA CYS A 205 4.22 -11.33 -22.94
C CYS A 205 3.25 -12.13 -22.05
N ALA A 206 3.45 -12.10 -20.73
CA ALA A 206 2.61 -12.83 -19.78
C ALA A 206 1.23 -12.16 -19.63
N SER A 207 0.20 -12.76 -20.24
CA SER A 207 -1.14 -12.16 -20.35
C SER A 207 -1.89 -12.00 -19.02
N GLY A 208 -1.50 -12.75 -17.97
CA GLY A 208 -2.12 -12.67 -16.64
C GLY A 208 -1.64 -11.49 -15.79
N MET A 209 -0.81 -10.59 -16.33
CA MET A 209 -0.18 -9.50 -15.59
C MET A 209 -0.91 -8.17 -15.75
N SER A 210 -1.02 -7.43 -14.65
CA SER A 210 -1.34 -6.00 -14.64
C SER A 210 -0.24 -5.24 -13.89
N VAL A 211 0.17 -4.08 -14.38
CA VAL A 211 1.30 -3.32 -13.82
C VAL A 211 0.79 -2.04 -13.17
N VAL A 212 1.22 -1.79 -11.93
CA VAL A 212 0.98 -0.52 -11.23
C VAL A 212 2.20 0.41 -11.34
N ASN A 213 2.05 1.65 -10.88
CA ASN A 213 3.15 2.61 -10.87
C ASN A 213 4.31 2.16 -9.95
N ILE A 214 5.49 2.76 -10.15
CA ILE A 214 6.69 2.48 -9.38
C ILE A 214 6.45 2.70 -7.89
N ASP A 215 6.87 1.73 -7.08
CA ASP A 215 6.72 1.67 -5.62
C ASP A 215 5.27 1.72 -5.13
N ASN A 216 4.26 1.54 -6.00
CA ASN A 216 2.85 1.66 -5.64
C ASN A 216 2.31 0.38 -4.98
N GLY A 217 2.86 0.01 -3.83
CA GLY A 217 2.41 -1.13 -3.04
C GLY A 217 0.94 -0.99 -2.62
N PHE A 218 0.53 0.22 -2.21
CA PHE A 218 -0.86 0.53 -1.91
C PHE A 218 -1.82 0.15 -3.05
N GLY A 219 -1.59 0.65 -4.26
CA GLY A 219 -2.46 0.37 -5.40
C GLY A 219 -2.52 -1.12 -5.74
N ALA A 220 -1.39 -1.82 -5.58
CA ALA A 220 -1.33 -3.25 -5.83
C ALA A 220 -2.10 -4.07 -4.78
N GLY A 221 -1.90 -3.78 -3.50
CA GLY A 221 -2.64 -4.41 -2.41
C GLY A 221 -4.14 -4.14 -2.51
N TYR A 222 -4.52 -2.91 -2.88
CA TYR A 222 -5.91 -2.53 -3.09
C TYR A 222 -6.58 -3.35 -4.20
N LEU A 223 -5.92 -3.44 -5.36
CA LEU A 223 -6.42 -4.21 -6.50
C LEU A 223 -6.50 -5.71 -6.17
N ALA A 224 -5.48 -6.27 -5.52
CA ALA A 224 -5.45 -7.68 -5.13
C ALA A 224 -6.58 -8.02 -4.13
N ALA A 225 -6.83 -7.16 -3.14
CA ALA A 225 -7.94 -7.34 -2.21
C ALA A 225 -9.31 -7.23 -2.90
N MET A 226 -9.48 -6.29 -3.83
CA MET A 226 -10.69 -6.20 -4.65
C MET A 226 -10.95 -7.50 -5.43
N ILE A 227 -9.94 -8.00 -6.14
CA ILE A 227 -10.04 -9.25 -6.90
C ILE A 227 -10.38 -10.42 -5.97
N ASN A 228 -9.69 -10.53 -4.82
CA ASN A 228 -9.95 -11.58 -3.85
C ASN A 228 -11.41 -11.54 -3.38
N ASN A 229 -11.89 -10.37 -2.94
CA ASN A 229 -13.24 -10.21 -2.40
C ASN A 229 -14.31 -10.47 -3.46
N GLN A 230 -14.07 -10.13 -4.73
CA GLN A 230 -14.99 -10.47 -5.84
C GLN A 230 -14.98 -11.95 -6.21
N SER A 231 -13.88 -12.66 -5.94
CA SER A 231 -13.71 -14.08 -6.27
C SER A 231 -14.28 -15.03 -5.22
N VAL A 232 -14.62 -14.52 -4.02
CA VAL A 232 -15.09 -15.34 -2.89
C VAL A 232 -16.47 -14.96 -2.35
N ASN A 233 -17.04 -13.87 -2.87
CA ASN A 233 -18.40 -13.43 -2.57
C ASN A 233 -19.43 -14.09 -3.51
#